data_AF-A0A383CI47-F1
#
_entry.id   AF-A0A383CI47-F1
#
_cell.length_a   1.000
_cell.length_b   1.000
_cell.length_c   1.000
_cell.angle_alpha   90.00
_cell.angle_beta   90.00
_cell.angle_gamma   90.00
#
_symmetry.space_group_name_H-M   'P 1'
#
loop_
_entity.id
_entity.type
_entity.pdbx_description
1 polymer ?
#
loop_
_entity_poly.entity_id
_entity_poly.type
_entity_poly.pdbx_seq_one_letter_code
_entity_poly.pdbx_strand_id
1 'polypeptide(L)'
;HMTSRGSRFNPMAGGAPGKDSPEWQHTTTKNMRNFIRKWGTTVQHDSHMKPIVSPKYNIGFVVENCDTHILKQLEPWCSDIYGDWVGHKGFGVNQYIEEEQPNTKYDLGSKIHSQHIEPVNDIVVRFDCQLLNASNFQIIVNLSEILEDSGEIGTMELEIFKLEIKSLNIDEKELINSKHTEGYVF
;
A
#
# COMPACT_ATOMS: atom_id res chain seq x y z
N HIS A 1 -26.90 26.64 -0.69
CA HIS A 1 -25.57 27.26 -0.79
C HIS A 1 -24.51 26.15 -0.76
N MET A 2 -23.73 25.96 -1.83
CA MET A 2 -22.81 24.81 -2.04
C MET A 2 -21.33 25.13 -1.72
N THR A 3 -21.06 26.34 -1.24
CA THR A 3 -19.71 26.88 -0.97
C THR A 3 -19.00 26.25 0.22
N SER A 4 -19.69 25.48 1.08
CA SER A 4 -19.09 24.87 2.28
C SER A 4 -18.86 23.36 2.18
N ARG A 5 -19.03 22.74 1.00
CA ARG A 5 -18.90 21.27 0.84
C ARG A 5 -17.60 20.79 0.17
N GLY A 6 -16.62 21.67 0.01
CA GLY A 6 -15.29 21.34 -0.52
C GLY A 6 -15.31 20.87 -1.98
N SER A 7 -14.17 20.37 -2.47
CA SER A 7 -14.04 19.94 -3.88
C SER A 7 -14.90 18.73 -4.24
N ARG A 8 -15.40 17.97 -3.25
CA ARG A 8 -16.17 16.72 -3.41
C ARG A 8 -17.39 16.85 -4.31
N PHE A 9 -18.21 17.88 -4.11
CA PHE A 9 -19.43 18.10 -4.89
C PHE A 9 -19.34 19.32 -5.81
N ASN A 10 -18.13 19.74 -6.17
CA ASN A 10 -17.88 20.94 -6.96
C ASN A 10 -18.44 20.78 -8.40
N PRO A 11 -19.45 21.58 -8.81
CA PRO A 11 -19.99 21.52 -10.16
C PRO A 11 -19.00 21.90 -11.25
N MET A 12 -18.07 22.82 -10.97
CA MET A 12 -17.04 23.23 -11.92
C MET A 12 -16.03 22.11 -12.21
N ALA A 13 -15.91 21.13 -11.32
CA ALA A 13 -15.08 19.94 -11.48
C ALA A 13 -15.90 18.71 -11.91
N GLY A 14 -17.16 18.87 -12.34
CA GLY A 14 -18.02 17.77 -12.79
C GLY A 14 -18.78 17.01 -11.69
N GLY A 15 -18.71 17.48 -10.44
CA GLY A 15 -19.49 16.98 -9.31
C GLY A 15 -20.90 17.57 -9.26
N ALA A 16 -21.74 17.02 -8.39
CA ALA A 16 -23.08 17.53 -8.09
C ALA A 16 -23.50 17.05 -6.70
N PRO A 17 -24.59 17.56 -6.09
CA PRO A 17 -25.16 16.92 -4.90
C PRO A 17 -25.38 15.41 -5.15
N GLY A 18 -24.72 14.56 -4.36
CA GLY A 18 -24.80 13.10 -4.52
C GLY A 18 -23.93 12.51 -5.63
N LYS A 19 -23.15 13.33 -6.36
CA LYS A 19 -22.18 12.90 -7.36
C LYS A 19 -20.81 13.48 -7.04
N ASP A 20 -19.88 12.62 -6.66
CA ASP A 20 -18.51 13.03 -6.41
C ASP A 20 -17.85 13.55 -7.70
N SER A 21 -17.05 14.62 -7.59
CA SER A 21 -16.27 15.14 -8.70
C SER A 21 -15.11 14.19 -9.04
N PRO A 22 -14.78 13.99 -10.34
CA PRO A 22 -13.62 13.22 -10.76
C PRO A 22 -12.30 13.67 -10.10
N GLU A 23 -12.11 14.98 -9.93
CA GLU A 23 -10.93 15.54 -9.24
C GLU A 23 -10.83 15.04 -7.80
N TRP A 24 -11.95 15.06 -7.06
CA TRP A 24 -11.98 14.61 -5.68
C TRP A 24 -11.75 13.11 -5.57
N GLN A 25 -12.34 12.30 -6.47
CA GLN A 25 -12.11 10.86 -6.52
C GLN A 25 -10.63 10.56 -6.76
N HIS A 26 -10.03 11.19 -7.78
CA HIS A 26 -8.62 11.03 -8.10
C HIS A 26 -7.72 11.40 -6.90
N THR A 27 -7.95 12.57 -6.30
CA THR A 27 -7.18 13.06 -5.16
C THR A 27 -7.32 12.14 -3.94
N THR A 28 -8.53 11.67 -3.66
CA THR A 28 -8.81 10.79 -2.51
C THR A 28 -8.17 9.43 -2.69
N THR A 29 -8.29 8.81 -3.86
CA THR A 29 -7.62 7.53 -4.17
C THR A 29 -6.11 7.65 -4.08
N LYS A 30 -5.54 8.72 -4.66
CA LYS A 30 -4.10 9.03 -4.57
C LYS A 30 -3.63 9.18 -3.12
N ASN A 31 -4.37 9.94 -2.31
CA ASN A 31 -4.02 10.17 -0.91
C ASN A 31 -4.10 8.88 -0.09
N MET A 32 -5.12 8.06 -0.32
CA MET A 32 -5.29 6.77 0.34
C MET A 32 -4.12 5.82 0.01
N ARG A 33 -3.71 5.72 -1.26
CA ARG A 33 -2.56 4.88 -1.66
C ARG A 33 -1.26 5.33 -0.98
N ASN A 34 -1.01 6.64 -0.92
CA ASN A 34 0.16 7.17 -0.21
C ASN A 34 0.08 6.96 1.30
N PHE A 35 -1.13 6.99 1.88
CA PHE A 35 -1.35 6.67 3.28
C PHE A 35 -0.98 5.21 3.56
N ILE A 36 -1.47 4.27 2.74
CA ILE A 36 -1.15 2.85 2.88
C ILE A 36 0.35 2.61 2.70
N ARG A 37 1.02 3.19 1.70
CA ARG A 37 2.49 3.09 1.56
C ARG A 37 3.24 3.57 2.81
N LYS A 38 2.70 4.61 3.45
CA LYS A 38 3.28 5.14 4.68
C LYS A 38 3.06 4.21 5.87
N TRP A 39 1.84 3.74 6.09
CA TRP A 39 1.43 3.10 7.35
C TRP A 39 1.20 1.59 7.28
N GLY A 40 1.14 1.01 6.08
CA GLY A 40 0.77 -0.39 5.85
C GLY A 40 -0.72 -0.69 5.97
N THR A 41 -1.52 0.26 6.48
CA THR A 41 -2.96 0.08 6.74
C THR A 41 -3.80 1.22 6.17
N THR A 42 -5.12 1.03 6.15
CA THR A 42 -6.06 2.15 5.93
C THR A 42 -6.23 2.98 7.21
N VAL A 43 -6.94 4.10 7.12
CA VAL A 43 -7.26 4.91 8.30
C VAL A 43 -8.17 4.11 9.23
N GLN A 44 -7.65 3.75 10.40
CA GLN A 44 -8.36 3.00 11.43
C GLN A 44 -8.78 3.92 12.59
N HIS A 45 -9.94 3.63 13.17
CA HIS A 45 -10.49 4.38 14.30
C HIS A 45 -11.00 3.42 15.39
N ASP A 46 -10.82 3.80 16.65
CA ASP A 46 -11.43 3.10 17.77
C ASP A 46 -12.94 3.44 17.91
N SER A 47 -13.61 2.81 18.88
CA SER A 47 -15.03 3.05 19.18
C SER A 47 -15.34 4.50 19.57
N HIS A 48 -14.33 5.28 19.96
CA HIS A 48 -14.41 6.69 20.31
C HIS A 48 -13.90 7.61 19.18
N MET A 49 -13.76 7.08 17.95
CA MET A 49 -13.25 7.77 16.75
C MET A 49 -11.80 8.28 16.87
N LYS A 50 -11.03 7.78 17.83
CA LYS A 50 -9.61 8.09 17.93
C LYS A 50 -8.82 7.28 16.91
N PRO A 51 -7.80 7.87 16.27
CA PRO A 51 -6.98 7.13 15.31
C PRO A 51 -6.21 6.01 16.03
N ILE A 52 -6.17 4.84 15.41
CA ILE A 52 -5.33 3.70 15.81
C ILE A 52 -4.10 3.70 14.88
N VAL A 53 -2.92 3.49 15.46
CA VAL A 53 -1.67 3.38 14.70
C VAL A 53 -1.19 1.94 14.81
N SER A 54 -1.39 1.17 13.74
CA SER A 54 -0.88 -0.20 13.63
C SER A 54 0.64 -0.20 13.41
N PRO A 55 1.34 -1.26 13.83
CA PRO A 55 2.75 -1.43 13.51
C PRO A 55 2.95 -1.56 12.00
N LYS A 56 4.01 -0.91 11.52
CA LYS A 56 4.47 -1.08 10.14
C LYS A 56 5.63 -2.06 10.13
N TYR A 57 5.46 -3.15 9.39
CA TYR A 57 6.49 -4.13 9.14
C TYR A 57 7.10 -3.96 7.75
N ASN A 58 8.34 -4.43 7.62
CA ASN A 58 9.02 -4.55 6.34
C ASN A 58 8.60 -5.83 5.62
N ILE A 59 7.58 -5.72 4.77
CA ILE A 59 6.94 -6.87 4.10
C ILE A 59 7.28 -6.91 2.62
N GLY A 60 7.85 -8.03 2.17
CA GLY A 60 8.09 -8.34 0.76
C GLY A 60 7.06 -9.32 0.21
N PHE A 61 6.42 -8.99 -0.92
CA PHE A 61 5.52 -9.91 -1.61
C PHE A 61 6.22 -10.63 -2.74
N VAL A 62 6.23 -11.96 -2.74
CA VAL A 62 6.68 -12.75 -3.88
C VAL A 62 5.47 -13.33 -4.57
N VAL A 63 5.20 -12.82 -5.78
CA VAL A 63 3.96 -13.09 -6.50
C VAL A 63 4.20 -13.85 -7.79
N GLU A 64 3.38 -14.87 -8.01
CA GLU A 64 3.30 -15.60 -9.27
C GLU A 64 2.04 -15.18 -10.04
N ASN A 65 2.09 -15.28 -11.37
CA ASN A 65 0.96 -14.95 -12.27
C ASN A 65 0.37 -13.54 -12.06
N CYS A 66 1.16 -12.58 -11.60
CA CYS A 66 0.73 -11.21 -11.39
C CYS A 66 0.66 -10.44 -12.72
N ASP A 67 -0.49 -9.83 -13.01
CA ASP A 67 -0.63 -8.87 -14.10
C ASP A 67 -0.48 -7.42 -13.60
N THR A 68 -0.51 -6.45 -14.52
CA THR A 68 -0.37 -5.04 -14.16
C THR A 68 -1.53 -4.50 -13.34
N HIS A 69 -2.72 -5.08 -13.46
CA HIS A 69 -3.89 -4.64 -12.72
C HIS A 69 -3.78 -5.06 -11.24
N ILE A 70 -3.38 -6.31 -11.01
CA ILE A 70 -3.16 -6.86 -9.67
C ILE A 70 -1.95 -6.18 -9.02
N LEU A 71 -0.87 -5.93 -9.76
CA LEU A 71 0.28 -5.15 -9.28
C LEU A 71 -0.14 -3.77 -8.74
N LYS A 72 -1.00 -3.04 -9.48
CA LYS A 72 -1.53 -1.73 -9.05
C LYS A 72 -2.29 -1.83 -7.72
N GLN A 73 -2.93 -2.95 -7.43
CA GLN A 73 -3.67 -3.18 -6.18
C GLN A 73 -2.75 -3.59 -5.02
N LEU A 74 -1.74 -4.42 -5.28
CA LEU A 74 -0.85 -4.98 -4.27
C LEU A 74 0.25 -4.03 -3.82
N GLU A 75 0.89 -3.30 -4.74
CA GLU A 75 2.10 -2.50 -4.46
C GLU A 75 1.97 -1.55 -3.25
N PRO A 76 0.82 -0.87 -3.00
CA PRO A 76 0.70 0.00 -1.84
C PRO A 76 0.86 -0.72 -0.50
N TRP A 77 0.56 -2.03 -0.43
CA TRP A 77 0.49 -2.83 0.80
C TRP A 77 1.81 -3.50 1.20
N CYS A 78 2.85 -3.41 0.37
CA CYS A 78 4.15 -4.01 0.65
C CYS A 78 5.29 -2.98 0.57
N SER A 79 6.39 -3.29 1.24
CA SER A 79 7.67 -2.59 1.12
C SER A 79 8.32 -2.91 -0.23
N ASP A 80 8.30 -4.19 -0.62
CA ASP A 80 8.87 -4.66 -1.88
C ASP A 80 7.96 -5.71 -2.53
N ILE A 81 7.99 -5.80 -3.85
CA ILE A 81 7.29 -6.83 -4.61
C ILE A 81 8.21 -7.48 -5.63
N TYR A 82 8.25 -8.81 -5.62
CA TYR A 82 9.08 -9.66 -6.44
C TYR A 82 8.18 -10.48 -7.36
N GLY A 83 8.41 -10.41 -8.66
CA GLY A 83 7.56 -11.12 -9.62
C GLY A 83 8.23 -11.39 -10.96
N ASP A 84 7.57 -12.20 -11.78
CA ASP A 84 7.99 -12.47 -13.16
C ASP A 84 7.57 -11.32 -14.09
N TRP A 85 8.44 -10.32 -14.18
CA TRP A 85 8.25 -9.15 -15.04
C TRP A 85 8.88 -9.32 -16.44
N VAL A 86 9.14 -10.55 -16.89
CA VAL A 86 9.81 -10.77 -18.18
C VAL A 86 8.88 -10.49 -19.37
N GLY A 87 9.44 -9.94 -20.45
CA GLY A 87 8.74 -9.73 -21.72
C GLY A 87 7.63 -8.68 -21.66
N HIS A 88 6.46 -8.99 -22.23
CA HIS A 88 5.31 -8.06 -22.28
C HIS A 88 4.83 -7.59 -20.90
N LYS A 89 5.04 -8.38 -19.85
CA LYS A 89 4.73 -7.99 -18.47
C LYS A 89 5.61 -6.84 -17.98
N GLY A 90 6.90 -6.85 -18.34
CA GLY A 90 7.85 -5.80 -17.98
C GLY A 90 7.49 -4.43 -18.55
N PHE A 91 6.97 -4.38 -19.79
CA PHE A 91 6.43 -3.14 -20.36
C PHE A 91 5.29 -2.57 -19.51
N GLY A 92 4.41 -3.44 -19.01
CA GLY A 92 3.32 -3.06 -18.14
C GLY A 92 3.75 -2.53 -16.78
N VAL A 93 4.82 -3.10 -16.20
CA VAL A 93 5.43 -2.62 -14.94
C VAL A 93 6.04 -1.23 -15.13
N ASN A 94 6.83 -1.04 -16.19
CA ASN A 94 7.45 0.26 -16.48
C ASN A 94 6.39 1.34 -16.69
N GLN A 95 5.32 1.03 -17.44
CA GLN A 95 4.20 1.95 -17.63
C GLN A 95 3.53 2.28 -16.29
N TYR A 96 3.31 1.30 -15.41
CA TYR A 96 2.77 1.56 -14.08
C TYR A 96 3.65 2.52 -13.27
N ILE A 97 4.97 2.31 -13.28
CA ILE A 97 5.92 3.18 -12.59
C ILE A 97 5.84 4.60 -13.16
N GLU A 98 5.89 4.77 -14.48
CA GLU A 98 5.80 6.09 -15.13
C GLU A 98 4.50 6.84 -14.79
N GLU A 99 3.37 6.13 -14.76
CA GLU A 99 2.05 6.70 -14.44
C GLU A 99 1.91 7.06 -12.95
N GLU A 100 2.41 6.21 -12.04
CA GLU A 100 2.16 6.31 -10.61
C GLU A 100 3.25 7.09 -9.85
N GLN A 101 4.51 7.08 -10.32
CA GLN A 101 5.63 7.79 -9.70
C GLN A 101 5.36 9.29 -9.48
N PRO A 102 4.77 10.09 -10.40
CA PRO A 102 4.47 11.50 -10.12
C PRO A 102 3.42 11.70 -9.01
N ASN A 103 2.68 10.64 -8.65
CA ASN A 103 1.67 10.67 -7.61
C ASN A 103 2.19 10.26 -6.23
N THR A 104 3.47 9.89 -6.11
CA THR A 104 4.07 9.45 -4.87
C THR A 104 5.49 9.95 -4.68
N LYS A 105 5.93 10.06 -3.42
CA LYS A 105 7.33 10.39 -3.08
C LYS A 105 8.17 9.14 -2.85
N TYR A 106 7.54 7.97 -2.78
CA TYR A 106 8.23 6.69 -2.67
C TYR A 106 8.78 6.31 -4.05
N ASP A 107 10.02 5.85 -4.10
CA ASP A 107 10.62 5.35 -5.35
C ASP A 107 10.00 3.99 -5.68
N LEU A 108 9.17 3.92 -6.73
CA LEU A 108 8.52 2.68 -7.14
C LEU A 108 9.47 1.76 -7.90
N GLY A 109 10.48 2.33 -8.56
CA GLY A 109 11.48 1.56 -9.30
C GLY A 109 12.35 0.72 -8.36
N SER A 110 12.64 1.24 -7.16
CA SER A 110 13.37 0.50 -6.13
C SER A 110 12.52 -0.53 -5.37
N LYS A 111 11.19 -0.50 -5.49
CA LYS A 111 10.27 -1.42 -4.79
C LYS A 111 9.90 -2.65 -5.61
N ILE A 112 9.97 -2.56 -6.94
CA ILE A 112 9.51 -3.61 -7.85
C ILE A 112 10.72 -4.36 -8.39
N HIS A 113 10.88 -5.61 -7.94
CA HIS A 113 12.05 -6.44 -8.19
C HIS A 113 11.70 -7.65 -9.05
N SER A 114 12.69 -8.17 -9.78
CA SER A 114 12.56 -9.45 -10.46
C SER A 114 12.50 -10.60 -9.46
N GLN A 115 11.73 -11.64 -9.78
CA GLN A 115 11.66 -12.89 -9.01
C GLN A 115 13.01 -13.61 -8.82
N HIS A 116 14.02 -13.28 -9.63
CA HIS A 116 15.37 -13.85 -9.50
C HIS A 116 16.19 -13.23 -8.37
N ILE A 117 15.69 -12.15 -7.76
CA ILE A 117 16.31 -11.49 -6.62
C ILE A 117 15.78 -12.13 -5.34
N GLU A 118 16.68 -12.46 -4.43
CA GLU A 118 16.31 -13.02 -3.14
C GLU A 118 15.68 -11.93 -2.24
N PRO A 119 14.49 -12.17 -1.65
CA PRO A 119 13.83 -11.18 -0.81
C PRO A 119 14.65 -10.84 0.44
N VAL A 120 15.00 -9.56 0.57
CA VAL A 120 15.76 -9.02 1.72
C VAL A 120 14.88 -8.61 2.89
N ASN A 121 13.55 -8.64 2.71
CA ASN A 121 12.58 -8.19 3.70
C ASN A 121 12.55 -9.10 4.94
N ASP A 122 12.14 -8.51 6.07
CA ASP A 122 11.98 -9.19 7.36
C ASP A 122 10.83 -10.20 7.34
N ILE A 123 9.79 -9.89 6.57
CA ILE A 123 8.62 -10.75 6.37
C ILE A 123 8.43 -10.94 4.88
N VAL A 124 8.37 -12.19 4.43
CA VAL A 124 8.18 -12.54 3.02
C VAL A 124 6.86 -13.30 2.88
N VAL A 125 5.97 -12.79 2.03
CA VAL A 125 4.66 -13.40 1.76
C VAL A 125 4.64 -13.91 0.32
N ARG A 126 4.46 -15.21 0.14
CA ARG A 126 4.46 -15.87 -1.17
C ARG A 126 3.06 -16.34 -1.52
N PHE A 127 2.57 -16.02 -2.72
CA PHE A 127 1.23 -16.41 -3.18
C PHE A 127 1.08 -16.32 -4.70
N ASP A 128 0.10 -17.06 -5.23
CA ASP A 128 -0.31 -17.01 -6.63
C ASP A 128 -1.45 -16.01 -6.83
N CYS A 129 -1.25 -15.01 -7.70
CA CYS A 129 -2.25 -14.01 -7.99
C CYS A 129 -3.51 -14.56 -8.68
N GLN A 130 -3.48 -15.75 -9.29
CA GLN A 130 -4.68 -16.39 -9.83
C GLN A 130 -5.65 -16.87 -8.75
N LEU A 131 -5.16 -17.10 -7.54
CA LEU A 131 -5.97 -17.53 -6.40
C LEU A 131 -6.49 -16.34 -5.58
N LEU A 132 -6.05 -15.12 -5.87
CA LEU A 132 -6.54 -13.91 -5.21
C LEU A 132 -8.01 -13.67 -5.52
N ASN A 133 -8.76 -13.34 -4.49
CA ASN A 133 -10.15 -12.93 -4.58
C ASN A 133 -10.45 -11.87 -3.52
N ALA A 134 -11.64 -11.27 -3.57
CA ALA A 134 -11.99 -10.18 -2.65
C ALA A 134 -11.97 -10.58 -1.17
N SER A 135 -12.20 -11.86 -0.85
CA SER A 135 -12.20 -12.37 0.52
C SER A 135 -10.78 -12.49 1.07
N ASN A 136 -9.90 -13.20 0.36
CA ASN A 136 -8.53 -13.39 0.83
C ASN A 136 -7.67 -12.12 0.72
N PHE A 137 -8.06 -11.15 -0.12
CA PHE A 137 -7.43 -9.83 -0.13
C PHE A 137 -7.58 -9.09 1.22
N GLN A 138 -8.62 -9.39 2.01
CA GLN A 138 -8.76 -8.80 3.35
C GLN A 138 -7.63 -9.23 4.30
N ILE A 139 -7.01 -10.38 4.05
CA ILE A 139 -5.84 -10.83 4.82
C ILE A 139 -4.66 -9.89 4.57
N ILE A 140 -4.45 -9.45 3.33
CA ILE A 140 -3.43 -8.45 2.98
C ILE A 140 -3.72 -7.11 3.66
N VAL A 141 -4.98 -6.68 3.64
CA VAL A 141 -5.43 -5.41 4.25
C VAL A 141 -5.19 -5.39 5.76
N ASN A 142 -5.39 -6.52 6.44
CA ASN A 142 -5.26 -6.65 7.89
C ASN A 142 -3.94 -7.32 8.31
N LEU A 143 -2.97 -7.46 7.39
CA LEU A 143 -1.77 -8.24 7.63
C LEU A 143 -0.96 -7.73 8.82
N SER A 144 -0.86 -6.41 8.99
CA SER A 144 -0.20 -5.80 10.15
C SER A 144 -0.81 -6.22 11.49
N GLU A 145 -2.14 -6.25 11.58
CA GLU A 145 -2.86 -6.62 12.80
C GLU A 145 -2.70 -8.13 13.09
N ILE A 146 -2.79 -8.96 12.05
CA ILE A 146 -2.57 -10.42 12.15
C ILE A 146 -1.16 -10.72 12.66
N LEU A 147 -0.15 -10.00 12.16
CA LEU A 147 1.24 -10.17 12.58
C LEU A 147 1.49 -9.67 14.01
N GLU A 148 0.79 -8.62 14.44
CA GLU A 148 0.85 -8.13 15.83
C GLU A 148 0.25 -9.13 16.82
N ASP A 149 -0.90 -9.72 16.48
CA ASP A 149 -1.62 -10.63 17.36
C ASP A 149 -1.07 -12.06 17.37
N SER A 150 -0.56 -12.55 16.24
CA SER A 150 -0.23 -13.98 16.03
C SER A 150 1.06 -14.21 15.25
N GLY A 151 1.86 -13.19 15.00
CA GLY A 151 3.15 -13.33 14.33
C GLY A 151 4.18 -14.03 15.22
N GLU A 152 4.75 -15.12 14.71
CA GLU A 152 5.88 -15.81 15.32
C GLU A 152 6.99 -16.02 14.29
N ILE A 153 8.25 -15.99 14.73
CA ILE A 153 9.40 -16.25 13.85
C ILE A 153 9.31 -17.68 13.31
N GLY A 154 9.41 -17.83 12.00
CA GLY A 154 9.28 -19.11 11.31
C GLY A 154 8.42 -19.00 10.07
N THR A 155 7.79 -20.11 9.71
CA THR A 155 6.92 -20.20 8.53
C THR A 155 5.50 -20.52 8.93
N MET A 156 4.53 -19.80 8.38
CA MET A 156 3.11 -20.07 8.58
C MET A 156 2.35 -19.99 7.25
N GLU A 157 1.22 -20.67 7.16
CA GLU A 157 0.33 -20.59 6.00
C GLU A 157 -1.03 -20.01 6.42
N LEU A 158 -1.52 -19.04 5.65
CA LEU A 158 -2.78 -18.33 5.86
C LEU A 158 -3.54 -18.35 4.53
N GLU A 159 -4.47 -19.30 4.41
CA GLU A 159 -5.16 -19.61 3.15
C GLU A 159 -4.20 -19.85 1.97
N ILE A 160 -4.07 -18.88 1.06
CA ILE A 160 -3.21 -18.94 -0.12
C ILE A 160 -1.81 -18.33 0.13
N PHE A 161 -1.63 -17.69 1.28
CA PHE A 161 -0.42 -16.95 1.63
C PHE A 161 0.52 -17.84 2.43
N LYS A 162 1.76 -17.97 1.95
CA LYS A 162 2.85 -18.60 2.70
C LYS A 162 3.74 -17.51 3.23
N LEU A 163 3.74 -17.35 4.55
CA LEU A 163 4.51 -16.32 5.23
C LEU A 163 5.79 -16.94 5.79
N GLU A 164 6.89 -16.26 5.56
CA GLU A 164 8.19 -16.51 6.17
C GLU A 164 8.57 -15.27 6.97
N ILE A 165 8.54 -15.39 8.29
CA ILE A 165 8.81 -14.33 9.25
C ILE A 165 10.23 -14.53 9.77
N LYS A 166 11.17 -13.72 9.28
CA LYS A 166 12.57 -13.69 9.74
C LYS A 166 12.70 -12.83 10.98
N SER A 167 12.00 -11.70 11.01
CA SER A 167 11.92 -10.80 12.17
C SER A 167 10.60 -10.02 12.19
N LEU A 168 10.21 -9.52 13.36
CA LEU A 168 9.02 -8.67 13.57
C LEU A 168 9.43 -7.26 13.99
N ASN A 169 10.47 -6.73 13.36
CA ASN A 169 10.92 -5.36 13.61
C ASN A 169 9.88 -4.35 13.09
N ILE A 170 9.57 -3.34 13.91
CA ILE A 170 8.62 -2.28 13.55
C ILE A 170 9.40 -1.06 13.06
N ASP A 171 9.05 -0.56 11.88
CA ASP A 171 9.69 0.59 11.24
C ASP A 171 9.20 1.95 11.78
N GLU A 172 9.07 2.09 13.11
CA GLU A 172 8.49 3.31 13.72
C GLU A 172 9.36 4.56 13.50
N LYS A 173 10.68 4.38 13.43
CA LYS A 173 11.66 5.49 13.38
C LYS A 173 11.59 6.31 12.10
N GLU A 174 11.05 5.77 11.01
CA GLU A 174 10.90 6.49 9.74
C GLU A 174 9.51 7.11 9.56
N LEU A 175 8.50 6.65 10.30
CA LEU A 175 7.11 7.12 10.18
C LEU A 175 6.94 8.57 10.65
N ILE A 176 7.73 8.98 11.64
CA ILE A 176 7.65 10.30 12.29
C ILE A 176 9.00 11.01 12.12
N ASN A 177 9.38 11.29 10.87
CA ASN A 177 10.46 12.24 10.61
C ASN A 177 9.86 13.63 10.37
N SER A 178 9.54 14.35 11.45
CA SER A 178 9.26 15.79 11.33
C SER A 178 10.60 16.48 11.11
N LYS A 179 10.83 17.01 9.90
CA LYS A 179 11.82 18.06 9.76
C LYS A 179 11.39 19.17 10.72
N HIS A 180 12.16 19.41 11.77
CA HIS A 180 11.99 20.58 12.61
C HIS A 180 11.95 21.78 11.66
N THR A 181 10.82 22.47 11.58
CA THR A 181 10.73 23.71 10.80
C THR A 181 11.65 24.70 11.49
N GLU A 182 12.83 24.93 10.92
CA GLU A 182 13.66 26.08 11.27
C GLU A 182 12.84 27.36 11.09
N GLY A 183 13.05 28.28 12.02
CA GLY A 183 12.05 29.25 12.46
C GLY A 183 11.47 30.16 11.37
N TYR A 184 10.15 30.28 11.38
CA TYR A 184 9.51 31.54 11.02
C TYR A 184 9.75 32.53 12.16
N VAL A 185 10.67 33.48 11.94
CA VAL A 185 10.74 34.70 12.75
C VAL A 185 9.68 35.64 12.18
N PHE A 186 8.73 36.04 13.03
CA PHE A 186 7.73 37.08 12.73
C PHE A 186 8.37 38.46 12.70
#